data_AF-A0A2D6XNG6-F1
#
_entry.id   AF-A0A2D6XNG6-F1
#
_cell.length_a   1.000
_cell.length_b   1.000
_cell.length_c   1.000
_cell.angle_alpha   90.00
_cell.angle_beta   90.00
_cell.angle_gamma   90.00
#
_symmetry.space_group_name_H-M   'P 1'
#
loop_
_entity.id
_entity.type
_entity.pdbx_description
1 polymer ?
#
loop_
_entity_poly.entity_id
_entity_poly.type
_entity_poly.pdbx_seq_one_letter_code
_entity_poly.pdbx_strand_id
1 'polypeptide(L)'
;MKYISTRSKEKEYNFGEVFLKGLADDGGLYVPKSLKKYSSKELLGLKNLNYNELSTEIINLFSADFISREELSSLINKSYSTFREKEVIKISSVGEIKLLELFHGPTLAFKDIAMQFIGNLYEYYLNKNDKKINIVVATSGDTGAAAIDAIKEIMSQSSGHLATERPFKLCF
;
A
#
# COMPACT_ATOMS: atom_id res chain seq x y z
N MET A 1 -9.60 -9.42 -8.44
CA MET A 1 -10.14 -8.14 -8.97
C MET A 1 -9.62 -7.95 -10.40
N LYS A 2 -10.19 -7.05 -11.21
CA LYS A 2 -9.60 -6.64 -12.51
C LYS A 2 -9.44 -5.13 -12.55
N TYR A 3 -8.41 -4.65 -13.24
CA TYR A 3 -8.08 -3.23 -13.39
C TYR A 3 -8.05 -2.82 -14.85
N ILE A 4 -8.36 -1.56 -15.13
CA ILE A 4 -8.33 -0.94 -16.46
C ILE A 4 -7.56 0.39 -16.39
N SER A 5 -7.08 0.89 -17.52
CA SER A 5 -6.52 2.25 -17.58
C SER A 5 -7.66 3.28 -17.59
N THR A 6 -7.44 4.45 -16.99
CA THR A 6 -8.34 5.60 -17.12
C THR A 6 -8.43 6.13 -18.56
N ARG A 7 -7.45 5.81 -19.42
CA ARG A 7 -7.39 6.25 -20.82
C ARG A 7 -7.78 5.16 -21.83
N SER A 8 -7.73 3.89 -21.43
CA SER A 8 -8.19 2.76 -22.25
C SER A 8 -8.82 1.67 -21.39
N LYS A 9 -10.00 1.20 -21.81
CA LYS A 9 -10.76 0.14 -21.13
C LYS A 9 -10.71 -1.21 -21.85
N GLU A 10 -9.90 -1.32 -22.91
CA GLU A 10 -9.85 -2.52 -23.76
C GLU A 10 -9.09 -3.66 -23.10
N LYS A 11 -8.03 -3.33 -22.35
CA LYS A 11 -7.20 -4.31 -21.66
C LYS A 11 -7.49 -4.33 -20.16
N GLU A 12 -7.57 -5.53 -19.62
CA GLU A 12 -7.70 -5.78 -18.19
C GLU A 12 -6.39 -6.30 -17.60
N TYR A 13 -6.14 -5.93 -16.35
CA TYR A 13 -4.94 -6.27 -15.62
C TYR A 13 -5.31 -6.88 -14.26
N ASN A 14 -4.47 -7.78 -13.77
CA ASN A 14 -4.53 -8.30 -12.40
C ASN A 14 -3.82 -7.34 -11.42
N PHE A 15 -4.05 -7.52 -10.12
CA PHE A 15 -3.47 -6.62 -9.10
C PHE A 15 -1.93 -6.58 -9.19
N GLY A 16 -1.27 -7.73 -9.30
CA GLY A 16 0.19 -7.81 -9.37
C GLY A 16 0.79 -7.06 -10.56
N GLU A 17 0.12 -7.07 -11.72
CA GLU A 17 0.58 -6.33 -12.91
C GLU A 17 0.52 -4.82 -12.68
N VAL A 18 -0.59 -4.35 -12.09
CA VAL A 18 -0.80 -2.94 -11.77
C VAL A 18 0.17 -2.46 -10.69
N PHE A 19 0.31 -3.23 -9.62
CA PHE A 19 1.18 -2.92 -8.49
C PHE A 19 2.63 -2.74 -8.93
N LEU A 20 3.12 -3.64 -9.79
CA LEU A 20 4.50 -3.57 -10.27
C LEU A 20 4.67 -2.44 -11.28
N LYS A 21 3.79 -2.32 -12.28
CA LYS A 21 3.94 -1.30 -13.33
C LYS A 21 3.87 0.14 -12.80
N GLY A 22 3.02 0.40 -11.80
CA GLY A 22 2.78 1.73 -11.25
C GLY A 22 1.96 2.64 -12.18
N LEU A 23 2.38 2.83 -13.43
CA LEU A 23 1.70 3.66 -14.45
C LEU A 23 1.28 2.81 -15.66
N ALA A 24 0.14 3.12 -16.26
CA ALA A 24 -0.31 2.43 -17.46
C ALA A 24 0.52 2.85 -18.69
N ASP A 25 0.63 1.94 -19.68
CA ASP A 25 1.45 2.13 -20.88
C ASP A 25 0.96 3.32 -21.75
N ASP A 26 -0.33 3.69 -21.63
CA ASP A 26 -0.96 4.84 -22.30
C ASP A 26 -0.84 6.16 -21.49
N GLY A 27 -0.07 6.15 -20.40
CA GLY A 27 0.10 7.26 -19.47
C GLY A 27 -1.13 7.53 -18.58
N GLY A 28 -2.12 6.63 -18.59
CA GLY A 28 -3.25 6.64 -17.67
C GLY A 28 -2.91 6.05 -16.30
N LEU A 29 -3.90 6.07 -15.42
CA LEU A 29 -3.84 5.43 -14.10
C LEU A 29 -4.62 4.13 -14.14
N TYR A 30 -4.16 3.11 -13.41
CA TYR A 30 -4.92 1.90 -13.21
C TYR A 30 -6.02 2.12 -12.17
N VAL A 31 -7.26 1.74 -12.52
CA VAL A 31 -8.40 1.78 -11.61
C VAL A 31 -9.14 0.45 -11.62
N PRO A 32 -9.78 0.04 -10.52
CA PRO A 32 -10.61 -1.17 -10.48
C PRO A 32 -11.72 -1.09 -11.54
N LYS A 33 -11.91 -2.18 -12.30
CA LYS A 33 -12.97 -2.28 -13.31
C LYS A 33 -14.37 -2.16 -12.69
N SER A 34 -14.52 -2.62 -11.46
CA SER A 34 -15.74 -2.47 -10.67
C SER A 34 -15.41 -2.26 -9.20
N LEU A 35 -16.32 -1.60 -8.48
CA LEU A 35 -16.23 -1.40 -7.04
C LEU A 35 -17.34 -2.17 -6.34
N LYS A 36 -16.99 -2.84 -5.23
CA LYS A 36 -17.99 -3.43 -4.34
C LYS A 36 -18.85 -2.31 -3.76
N LYS A 37 -20.17 -2.46 -3.88
CA LYS A 37 -21.13 -1.63 -3.14
C LYS A 37 -21.46 -2.33 -1.83
N TYR A 38 -21.44 -1.59 -0.73
CA TYR A 38 -21.82 -2.10 0.57
C TYR A 38 -23.28 -1.78 0.87
N SER A 39 -23.99 -2.75 1.42
CA SER A 39 -25.29 -2.54 2.07
C SER A 39 -25.11 -1.92 3.46
N SER A 40 -26.16 -1.28 4.00
CA SER A 40 -26.13 -0.73 5.36
C SER A 40 -25.80 -1.80 6.41
N LYS A 41 -26.26 -3.04 6.21
CA LYS A 41 -25.95 -4.17 7.11
C LYS A 41 -24.45 -4.53 7.09
N GLU A 42 -23.83 -4.55 5.90
CA GLU A 42 -22.39 -4.80 5.79
C GLU A 42 -21.58 -3.66 6.43
N LEU A 43 -21.96 -2.40 6.20
CA LEU A 43 -21.31 -1.24 6.83
C LEU A 43 -21.38 -1.29 8.36
N LEU A 44 -22.52 -1.70 8.92
CA LEU A 44 -22.65 -1.91 10.37
C LEU A 44 -21.73 -3.03 10.88
N GLY A 45 -21.48 -4.06 10.07
CA GLY A 45 -20.50 -5.10 10.39
C GLY A 45 -19.06 -4.56 10.43
N LEU A 46 -18.69 -3.72 9.47
CA LEU A 46 -17.35 -3.12 9.40
C LEU A 46 -17.03 -2.21 10.60
N LYS A 47 -18.04 -1.57 11.19
CA LYS A 47 -17.88 -0.67 12.34
C LYS A 47 -17.22 -1.34 13.56
N ASN A 48 -17.35 -2.65 13.71
CA ASN A 48 -16.85 -3.39 14.87
C ASN A 48 -15.42 -3.89 14.70
N LEU A 49 -14.82 -3.70 13.52
CA LEU A 49 -13.44 -4.12 13.24
C LEU A 49 -12.45 -3.07 13.75
N ASN A 50 -11.30 -3.53 14.26
CA ASN A 50 -10.16 -2.63 14.48
C ASN A 50 -9.54 -2.19 13.15
N TYR A 51 -8.61 -1.23 13.19
CA TYR A 51 -8.01 -0.66 11.98
C TYR A 51 -7.34 -1.71 11.07
N ASN A 52 -6.65 -2.69 11.64
CA ASN A 52 -5.92 -3.71 10.89
C ASN A 52 -6.89 -4.71 10.24
N GLU A 53 -7.92 -5.12 10.96
CA GLU A 53 -8.99 -5.98 10.44
C GLU A 53 -9.76 -5.29 9.31
N LEU A 54 -10.13 -4.02 9.50
CA LEU A 54 -10.81 -3.22 8.50
C LEU A 54 -9.94 -3.02 7.25
N SER A 55 -8.65 -2.73 7.45
CA SER A 55 -7.68 -2.62 6.36
C SER A 55 -7.57 -3.93 5.58
N THR A 56 -7.52 -5.07 6.28
CA THR A 56 -7.49 -6.40 5.65
C THR A 56 -8.73 -6.60 4.79
N GLU A 57 -9.92 -6.28 5.31
CA GLU A 57 -11.15 -6.48 4.53
C GLU A 57 -11.26 -5.57 3.32
N ILE A 58 -10.86 -4.31 3.43
CA ILE A 58 -10.94 -3.39 2.31
C ILE A 58 -9.90 -3.77 1.25
N ILE A 59 -8.65 -3.99 1.64
CA ILE A 59 -7.55 -4.27 0.70
C ILE A 59 -7.73 -5.63 0.03
N ASN A 60 -8.22 -6.64 0.73
CA ASN A 60 -8.45 -7.98 0.16
C ASN A 60 -9.40 -7.95 -1.05
N LEU A 61 -10.37 -7.03 -1.10
CA LEU A 61 -11.25 -6.87 -2.26
C LEU A 61 -10.49 -6.52 -3.54
N PHE A 62 -9.32 -5.88 -3.39
CA PHE A 62 -8.49 -5.37 -4.47
C PHE A 62 -7.34 -6.32 -4.83
N SER A 63 -6.86 -7.13 -3.88
CA SER A 63 -5.61 -7.89 -4.00
C SER A 63 -5.75 -9.41 -3.81
N ALA A 64 -6.96 -9.96 -3.68
CA ALA A 64 -7.17 -11.39 -3.42
C ALA A 64 -6.59 -12.36 -4.48
N ASP A 65 -6.36 -11.90 -5.72
CA ASP A 65 -5.68 -12.68 -6.76
C ASP A 65 -4.14 -12.68 -6.64
N PHE A 66 -3.59 -11.92 -5.69
CA PHE A 66 -2.16 -11.70 -5.53
C PHE A 66 -1.58 -12.25 -4.21
N ILE A 67 -2.32 -12.07 -3.12
CA ILE A 67 -1.91 -12.45 -1.75
C ILE A 67 -3.10 -13.09 -1.04
N SER A 68 -2.88 -14.16 -0.26
CA SER A 68 -3.98 -14.75 0.52
C SER A 68 -4.46 -13.80 1.61
N ARG A 69 -5.69 -13.96 2.09
CA ARG A 69 -6.24 -13.09 3.14
C ARG A 69 -5.44 -13.21 4.45
N GLU A 70 -4.94 -14.40 4.75
CA GLU A 70 -4.12 -14.69 5.93
C GLU A 70 -2.74 -14.01 5.83
N GLU A 71 -2.08 -14.12 4.67
CA GLU A 71 -0.81 -13.45 4.39
C GLU A 71 -0.99 -11.93 4.42
N LEU A 72 -2.08 -11.41 3.83
CA LEU A 72 -2.41 -9.98 3.83
C LEU A 72 -2.63 -9.45 5.25
N SER A 73 -3.36 -10.19 6.09
CA SER A 73 -3.58 -9.82 7.49
C SER A 73 -2.26 -9.74 8.26
N SER A 74 -1.37 -10.72 8.07
CA SER A 74 -0.02 -10.70 8.66
C SER A 74 0.79 -9.49 8.18
N LEU A 75 0.75 -9.20 6.89
CA LEU A 75 1.45 -8.09 6.27
C LEU A 75 0.95 -6.73 6.77
N ILE A 76 -0.37 -6.57 6.94
CA ILE A 76 -0.99 -5.35 7.49
C ILE A 76 -0.59 -5.15 8.95
N ASN A 77 -0.63 -6.22 9.75
CA ASN A 77 -0.18 -6.16 11.14
C ASN A 77 1.30 -5.75 11.24
N LYS A 78 2.17 -6.29 10.37
CA LYS A 78 3.58 -5.88 10.26
C LYS A 78 3.68 -4.39 9.89
N SER A 79 2.95 -3.96 8.86
CA SER A 79 3.01 -2.60 8.31
C SER A 79 2.62 -1.53 9.30
N TYR A 80 1.62 -1.80 10.15
CA TYR A 80 1.13 -0.82 11.11
C TYR A 80 1.71 -0.98 12.53
N SER A 81 2.59 -1.95 12.75
CA SER A 81 3.27 -2.16 14.05
C SER A 81 4.20 -1.00 14.45
N THR A 82 4.64 -0.18 13.49
CA THR A 82 5.54 0.96 13.71
C THR A 82 4.80 2.25 14.09
N PHE A 83 3.46 2.24 14.08
CA PHE A 83 2.65 3.39 14.47
C PHE A 83 2.55 3.49 15.99
N ARG A 84 2.66 4.72 16.50
CA ARG A 84 2.59 5.02 17.94
C ARG A 84 1.17 4.96 18.51
N GLU A 85 0.16 4.95 17.65
CA GLU A 85 -1.25 4.87 18.02
C GLU A 85 -1.77 3.46 17.70
N LYS A 86 -2.49 2.85 18.66
CA LYS A 86 -2.91 1.44 18.55
C LYS A 86 -3.85 1.20 17.37
N GLU A 87 -4.75 2.15 17.11
CA GLU A 87 -5.68 2.11 15.98
C GLU A 87 -5.10 2.77 14.71
N VAL A 88 -3.77 2.99 14.65
CA VAL A 88 -3.01 3.60 13.54
C VAL A 88 -3.31 5.09 13.33
N ILE A 89 -4.59 5.44 13.33
CA ILE A 89 -5.14 6.78 13.21
C ILE A 89 -5.93 7.13 14.47
N LYS A 90 -6.11 8.42 14.72
CA LYS A 90 -6.92 8.92 15.84
C LYS A 90 -7.85 10.02 15.39
N ILE A 91 -9.07 10.04 15.94
CA ILE A 91 -9.99 11.17 15.76
C ILE A 91 -10.01 11.97 17.07
N SER A 92 -9.47 13.18 17.05
CA SER A 92 -9.49 14.11 18.19
C SER A 92 -10.52 15.22 17.96
N SER A 93 -10.82 15.99 19.02
CA SER A 93 -11.77 17.11 18.95
C SER A 93 -11.08 18.41 19.35
N VAL A 94 -11.29 19.46 18.56
CA VAL A 94 -10.85 20.83 18.83
C VAL A 94 -12.11 21.70 18.88
N GLY A 95 -12.69 21.83 20.07
CA GLY A 95 -14.06 22.34 20.21
C GLY A 95 -15.06 21.43 19.52
N GLU A 96 -15.84 21.98 18.60
CA GLU A 96 -16.81 21.23 17.78
C GLU A 96 -16.17 20.57 16.54
N ILE A 97 -14.91 20.91 16.21
CA ILE A 97 -14.21 20.37 15.04
C ILE A 97 -13.62 19.00 15.36
N LYS A 98 -13.79 18.03 14.46
CA LYS A 98 -13.11 16.74 14.52
C LYS A 98 -11.84 16.77 13.66
N LEU A 99 -10.73 16.35 14.24
CA LEU A 99 -9.44 16.22 13.57
C LEU A 99 -9.11 14.75 13.36
N LEU A 100 -8.81 14.35 12.13
CA LEU A 100 -8.29 13.03 11.80
C LEU A 100 -6.76 13.09 11.79
N GLU A 101 -6.15 12.53 12.82
CA GLU A 101 -4.70 12.48 13.00
C GLU A 101 -4.12 11.29 12.25
N LEU A 102 -3.34 11.58 11.21
CA LEU A 102 -2.69 10.60 10.33
C LEU A 102 -1.16 10.60 10.47
N PHE A 103 -0.63 11.26 11.51
CA PHE A 103 0.81 11.49 11.70
C PHE A 103 1.42 10.60 12.80
N HIS A 104 0.76 9.49 13.15
CA HIS A 104 1.25 8.57 14.18
C HIS A 104 2.26 7.54 13.66
N GLY A 105 2.57 7.58 12.36
CA GLY A 105 3.57 6.75 11.72
C GLY A 105 5.02 7.19 11.97
N PRO A 106 6.00 6.42 11.48
CA PRO A 106 7.42 6.63 11.75
C PRO A 106 7.97 7.98 11.28
N THR A 107 7.36 8.62 10.28
CA THR A 107 7.84 9.88 9.70
C THR A 107 6.96 11.08 10.02
N LEU A 108 5.97 10.90 10.90
CA LEU A 108 5.05 11.95 11.34
C LEU A 108 4.20 12.55 10.21
N ALA A 109 4.00 11.81 9.13
CA ALA A 109 3.25 12.26 7.96
C ALA A 109 2.24 11.21 7.50
N PHE A 110 1.11 11.66 6.95
CA PHE A 110 0.04 10.78 6.48
C PHE A 110 0.48 9.75 5.42
N LYS A 111 1.60 10.03 4.72
CA LYS A 111 2.18 9.14 3.71
C LYS A 111 2.58 7.79 4.29
N ASP A 112 2.90 7.73 5.58
CA ASP A 112 3.26 6.49 6.28
C ASP A 112 2.18 5.42 6.14
N ILE A 113 0.90 5.80 6.13
CA ILE A 113 -0.24 4.86 6.06
C ILE A 113 -0.16 4.01 4.79
N ALA A 114 0.13 4.64 3.66
CA ALA A 114 0.28 3.93 2.39
C ALA A 114 1.68 3.31 2.26
N MET A 115 2.73 4.07 2.59
CA MET A 115 4.11 3.67 2.31
C MET A 115 4.53 2.43 3.09
N GLN A 116 4.18 2.33 4.38
CA GLN A 116 4.53 1.16 5.19
C GLN A 116 3.91 -0.14 4.64
N PHE A 117 2.67 -0.07 4.16
CA PHE A 117 2.02 -1.20 3.50
C PHE A 117 2.67 -1.54 2.15
N ILE A 118 2.90 -0.53 1.31
CA ILE A 118 3.52 -0.71 -0.02
C ILE A 118 4.94 -1.30 0.10
N GLY A 119 5.73 -0.84 1.08
CA GLY A 119 7.07 -1.37 1.35
C GLY A 119 7.04 -2.86 1.68
N ASN A 120 6.22 -3.27 2.65
CA ASN A 120 6.08 -4.69 2.99
C ASN A 120 5.48 -5.53 1.85
N LEU A 121 4.61 -4.95 1.02
CA LEU A 121 4.04 -5.63 -0.14
C LEU A 121 5.07 -5.88 -1.24
N TYR A 122 5.99 -4.93 -1.46
CA TYR A 122 7.15 -5.15 -2.32
C TYR A 122 8.05 -6.24 -1.74
N GLU A 123 8.37 -6.19 -0.45
CA GLU A 123 9.18 -7.23 0.20
C GLU A 123 8.56 -8.62 0.02
N TYR A 124 7.26 -8.76 0.29
CA TYR A 124 6.50 -9.99 0.06
C TYR A 124 6.64 -10.49 -1.38
N TYR A 125 6.44 -9.59 -2.36
CA TYR A 125 6.54 -9.95 -3.77
C TYR A 125 7.94 -10.41 -4.17
N LEU A 126 8.97 -9.64 -3.78
CA LEU A 126 10.35 -9.88 -4.16
C LEU A 126 10.85 -11.20 -3.58
N ASN A 127 10.55 -11.48 -2.31
CA ASN A 127 10.92 -12.73 -1.65
C ASN A 127 10.25 -13.94 -2.30
N LYS A 128 8.97 -13.83 -2.66
CA LYS A 128 8.22 -14.94 -3.28
C LYS A 128 8.66 -15.24 -4.71
N ASN A 129 9.26 -14.27 -5.40
CA ASN A 129 9.63 -14.39 -6.81
C ASN A 129 11.15 -14.40 -7.05
N ASP A 130 11.97 -14.35 -5.98
CA ASP A 130 13.43 -14.22 -6.05
C ASP A 130 13.88 -13.08 -6.98
N LYS A 131 13.29 -11.89 -6.76
CA LYS A 131 13.54 -10.70 -7.58
C LYS A 131 14.19 -9.59 -6.78
N LYS A 132 14.86 -8.68 -7.49
CA LYS A 132 15.41 -7.44 -6.93
C LYS A 132 14.73 -6.22 -7.55
N ILE A 133 14.69 -5.12 -6.81
CA ILE A 133 14.18 -3.84 -7.31
C ILE A 133 15.13 -2.71 -6.92
N ASN A 134 15.33 -1.77 -7.84
CA ASN A 134 16.02 -0.52 -7.56
C ASN A 134 14.99 0.61 -7.58
N ILE A 135 14.78 1.24 -6.42
CA ILE A 135 13.83 2.34 -6.25
C ILE A 135 14.60 3.66 -6.27
N VAL A 136 14.23 4.55 -7.18
CA VAL A 136 14.83 5.90 -7.31
C VAL A 136 13.75 6.94 -7.07
N VAL A 137 13.93 7.76 -6.04
CA VAL A 137 12.97 8.80 -5.63
C VAL A 137 13.67 10.15 -5.63
N ALA A 138 13.02 11.16 -6.23
CA ALA A 138 13.34 12.57 -6.02
C ALA A 138 12.29 13.15 -5.06
N THR A 139 12.72 13.92 -4.07
CA THR A 139 11.85 14.42 -3.00
C THR A 139 12.25 15.82 -2.55
N SER A 140 11.26 16.62 -2.13
CA SER A 140 11.46 17.91 -1.47
C SER A 140 11.29 17.85 0.06
N GLY A 141 11.01 16.67 0.63
CA GLY A 141 10.75 16.50 2.07
C GLY A 141 10.09 15.15 2.39
N ASP A 142 8.91 15.20 3.02
CA ASP A 142 8.22 14.07 3.67
C ASP A 142 8.09 12.79 2.83
N THR A 143 7.84 12.90 1.52
CA THR A 143 7.68 11.72 0.65
C THR A 143 8.92 10.83 0.67
N GLY A 144 10.10 11.45 0.68
CA GLY A 144 11.37 10.75 0.74
C GLY A 144 11.56 10.03 2.07
N ALA A 145 11.25 10.69 3.18
CA ALA A 145 11.36 10.09 4.50
C ALA A 145 10.46 8.84 4.62
N ALA A 146 9.18 8.96 4.22
CA ALA A 146 8.23 7.86 4.26
C ALA A 146 8.65 6.70 3.35
N ALA A 147 9.14 7.00 2.14
CA ALA A 147 9.62 5.98 1.21
C ALA A 147 10.86 5.25 1.73
N ILE A 148 11.86 5.97 2.25
CA ILE A 148 13.10 5.39 2.80
C ILE A 148 12.78 4.49 4.00
N ASP A 149 11.93 4.96 4.92
CA ASP A 149 11.57 4.17 6.10
C ASP A 149 10.82 2.88 5.72
N ALA A 150 9.93 2.95 4.73
CA ALA A 150 9.14 1.81 4.27
C ALA A 150 9.98 0.72 3.57
N ILE A 151 11.06 1.09 2.87
CA ILE A 151 11.86 0.13 2.07
C ILE A 151 13.16 -0.30 2.75
N LYS A 152 13.43 0.17 3.97
CA LYS A 152 14.69 -0.12 4.68
C LYS A 152 14.98 -1.61 4.87
N GLU A 153 13.95 -2.42 5.09
CA GLU A 153 14.11 -3.87 5.25
C GLU A 153 14.50 -4.53 3.93
N ILE A 154 13.91 -4.08 2.80
CA ILE A 154 14.27 -4.53 1.44
C ILE A 154 15.73 -4.21 1.12
N MET A 155 16.22 -3.03 1.54
CA MET A 155 17.59 -2.59 1.30
C MET A 155 18.63 -3.51 1.97
N SER A 156 18.33 -4.03 3.17
CA SER A 156 19.27 -4.87 3.92
C SER A 156 19.60 -6.20 3.23
N GLN A 157 18.66 -6.74 2.45
CA GLN A 157 18.79 -8.02 1.74
C GLN A 157 19.53 -7.88 0.39
N SER A 158 19.71 -6.65 -0.10
CA SER A 158 20.27 -6.37 -1.44
C SER A 158 21.80 -6.28 -1.47
N SER A 159 22.47 -6.37 -0.31
CA SER A 159 23.90 -6.05 -0.12
C SER A 159 24.90 -7.09 -0.68
N GLY A 160 24.44 -8.13 -1.38
CA GLY A 160 25.28 -9.15 -2.02
C GLY A 160 24.92 -9.33 -3.49
N HIS A 161 25.88 -9.13 -4.38
CA HIS A 161 25.79 -9.25 -5.85
C HIS A 161 25.04 -8.12 -6.58
N LEU A 162 25.84 -7.24 -7.19
CA LEU A 162 25.46 -6.33 -8.28
C LEU A 162 25.05 -7.17 -9.50
N ALA A 163 23.76 -7.18 -9.84
CA ALA A 163 23.25 -7.69 -11.10
C ALA A 163 22.37 -6.63 -11.77
N THR A 164 22.56 -6.53 -13.08
CA THR A 164 21.96 -5.58 -14.00
C THR A 164 20.50 -5.92 -14.30
N GLU A 165 19.55 -5.30 -13.60
CA GLU A 165 18.14 -5.28 -14.03
C GLU A 165 17.58 -3.86 -14.01
N ARG A 166 16.61 -3.62 -14.90
CA ARG A 166 16.08 -2.27 -15.22
C ARG A 166 15.58 -1.59 -13.94
N PRO A 167 15.94 -0.32 -13.70
CA PRO A 167 15.41 0.42 -12.56
C PRO A 167 13.89 0.54 -12.69
N PHE A 168 13.17 0.18 -11.64
CA PHE A 168 11.75 0.47 -11.54
C PHE A 168 11.61 1.89 -11.03
N LYS A 169 11.10 2.78 -11.89
CA LYS A 169 10.88 4.17 -11.51
C LYS A 169 9.55 4.27 -10.77
N LEU A 170 9.63 4.32 -9.44
CA LEU A 170 8.48 4.67 -8.61
C LEU A 170 8.44 6.21 -8.49
N CYS A 171 7.66 6.85 -9.36
CA CYS A 171 7.34 8.26 -9.21
C CYS A 171 6.11 8.39 -8.31
N PHE A 172 6.29 9.06 -7.17
CA PHE A 172 5.21 9.56 -6.32
C PHE A 172 4.88 11.01 -6.69
#